data_AF-A0A7Y6IW58-F1
#
_entry.id   AF-A0A7Y6IW58-F1
#
_cell.length_a   1.000
_cell.length_b   1.000
_cell.length_c   1.000
_cell.angle_alpha   90.00
_cell.angle_beta   90.00
_cell.angle_gamma   90.00
#
_symmetry.space_group_name_H-M   'P 1'
#
loop_
_entity.id
_entity.type
_entity.pdbx_description
1 polymer ?
#
loop_
_entity_poly.entity_id
_entity_poly.type
_entity_poly.pdbx_seq_one_letter_code
_entity_poly.pdbx_strand_id
1 'polypeptide(L)' 'MLNVSRMTVDRAVKAGEIPSIRFRRTYKVPRAFIVRLLDIAESGQSVVVEEYAAVYRAETLAEVAV' A
#
# COMPACT_ATOMS: atom_id res chain seq x y z
N MET A 1 -3.40 -10.52 7.10
CA MET A 1 -2.91 -9.41 7.95
C MET A 1 -1.39 -9.36 7.75
N LEU A 2 -0.75 -8.19 7.64
CA LEU A 2 0.63 -8.05 7.11
C LEU A 2 1.78 -8.64 7.97
N ASN A 3 1.49 -9.25 9.14
CA ASN A 3 2.49 -9.78 10.09
C ASN A 3 3.61 -8.81 10.50
N VAL A 4 3.38 -7.51 10.40
CA VAL A 4 4.27 -6.45 10.87
C VAL A 4 3.65 -5.69 12.03
N SER A 5 4.49 -5.06 12.85
CA SER A 5 4.01 -4.24 13.96
C SER A 5 3.16 -3.06 13.46
N ARG A 6 2.18 -2.65 14.25
CA ARG A 6 1.38 -1.45 13.96
C ARG A 6 2.26 -0.20 13.79
N MET A 7 3.34 -0.09 14.57
CA MET A 7 4.28 1.03 14.49
C MET A 7 5.01 1.08 13.15
N THR A 8 5.39 -0.08 12.61
CA THR A 8 6.02 -0.21 11.28
C THR A 8 5.07 0.32 10.20
N VAL A 9 3.80 -0.14 10.23
CA VAL A 9 2.79 0.32 9.27
C VAL A 9 2.54 1.83 9.39
N ASP A 10 2.43 2.35 10.62
CA ASP A 10 2.20 3.78 10.84
C ASP A 10 3.37 4.64 10.33
N ARG A 11 4.62 4.19 10.51
CA ARG A 11 5.80 4.87 9.97
C ARG A 11 5.81 4.85 8.44
N ALA A 12 5.59 3.70 7.82
CA ALA A 12 5.57 3.56 6.37
C ALA A 12 4.50 4.45 5.72
N VAL A 13 3.32 4.52 6.34
CA VAL A 13 2.24 5.41 5.91
C VAL A 13 2.65 6.88 6.03
N LYS A 14 3.25 7.29 7.16
CA LYS A 14 3.70 8.67 7.36
C LYS A 14 4.87 9.07 6.44
N ALA A 15 5.70 8.11 6.05
CA ALA A 15 6.77 8.30 5.08
C ALA A 15 6.27 8.36 3.62
N GLY A 16 5.01 8.01 3.36
CA GLY A 16 4.43 7.98 2.01
C GLY A 16 4.78 6.73 1.20
N GLU A 17 5.38 5.73 1.84
CA GLU A 17 5.73 4.43 1.24
C GLU A 17 4.46 3.64 0.89
N ILE A 18 3.42 3.75 1.74
CA ILE A 18 2.13 3.10 1.53
C ILE A 18 1.07 4.14 1.14
N PRO A 19 0.31 3.92 0.05
CA PRO A 19 -0.79 4.79 -0.30
C PRO A 19 -1.85 4.76 0.80
N SER A 20 -2.27 5.93 1.25
CA SER A 20 -3.25 6.04 2.33
C SER A 20 -4.12 7.29 2.19
N ILE A 21 -5.31 7.20 2.79
CA ILE A 21 -6.20 8.32 3.01
C ILE A 21 -6.11 8.71 4.48
N ARG A 22 -5.80 9.98 4.76
CA ARG A 22 -5.87 10.51 6.12
C ARG A 22 -7.31 10.84 6.47
N PHE A 23 -7.86 10.12 7.44
CA PHE A 23 -9.18 10.39 8.02
C PHE A 23 -9.01 10.82 9.48
N ARG A 24 -9.10 12.12 9.74
CA ARG A 24 -8.80 12.73 11.05
C ARG A 24 -7.37 12.38 11.54
N ARG A 25 -7.28 11.63 12.65
CA ARG A 25 -6.03 11.15 13.26
C ARG A 25 -5.68 9.72 12.84
N THR A 26 -6.45 9.13 11.92
CA THR A 26 -6.26 7.77 11.44
C THR A 26 -5.89 7.77 9.97
N TYR A 27 -5.14 6.75 9.57
CA TYR A 27 -4.86 6.48 8.17
C TYR A 27 -5.66 5.24 7.73
N LYS A 28 -6.16 5.29 6.50
CA LYS A 28 -6.87 4.20 5.85
C LYS A 28 -6.08 3.80 4.63
N VAL A 29 -5.63 2.56 4.59
CA VAL A 29 -4.92 2.00 3.42
C VAL A 29 -5.97 1.35 2.51
N PRO A 30 -5.92 1.57 1.19
CA PRO A 30 -6.80 0.88 0.25
C PRO A 30 -6.69 -0.63 0.39
N ARG A 31 -7.84 -1.31 0.52
CA ARG A 31 -7.88 -2.77 0.65
C ARG A 31 -7.23 -3.47 -0.55
N ALA A 32 -7.51 -2.98 -1.77
CA ALA A 32 -6.98 -3.55 -3.01
C ALA A 32 -5.44 -3.58 -3.03
N PHE A 33 -4.80 -2.50 -2.58
CA PHE A 33 -3.34 -2.42 -2.45
C PHE A 33 -2.78 -3.52 -1.54
N ILE A 34 -3.37 -3.71 -0.35
CA ILE A 34 -2.94 -4.73 0.61
C ILE A 34 -3.16 -6.15 0.08
N VAL A 35 -4.32 -6.40 -0.53
CA VAL A 35 -4.65 -7.73 -1.07
C VAL A 35 -3.65 -8.11 -2.15
N ARG A 36 -3.42 -7.25 -3.14
CA ARG A 36 -2.46 -7.54 -4.22
C ARG A 36 -1.03 -7.74 -3.71
N LEU A 37 -0.58 -6.94 -2.73
CA LEU A 37 0.74 -7.16 -2.09
C LEU A 37 0.86 -8.54 -1.44
N LEU A 38 -0.19 -8.98 -0.74
CA LEU A 38 -0.22 -10.30 -0.12
C LEU A 38 -0.23 -11.41 -1.17
N ASP A 39 -1.01 -11.25 -2.25
CA ASP A 39 -1.05 -12.22 -3.34
C ASP A 39 0.35 -12.39 -4.00
N ILE A 40 1.08 -11.29 -4.22
CA ILE A 40 2.46 -11.33 -4.74
C ILE A 40 3.38 -12.09 -3.77
N ALA A 41 3.32 -11.79 -2.48
CA ALA A 41 4.14 -12.47 -1.48
C ALA A 41 3.80 -13.97 -1.37
N GLU A 42 2.52 -14.33 -1.44
CA GLU A 42 2.05 -15.72 -1.41
C GLU A 42 2.45 -16.51 -2.66
N SER A 43 2.63 -15.82 -3.81
CA SER A 43 3.19 -16.42 -5.03
C SER A 43 4.70 -16.71 -4.94
N GLY A 44 5.36 -16.35 -3.83
CA GLY A 44 6.80 -16.52 -3.61
C GLY A 44 7.66 -15.42 -4.22
N GLN A 45 7.04 -14.35 -4.74
CA GLN A 45 7.76 -13.19 -5.24
C GLN A 45 8.07 -12.22 -4.10
N SER A 46 9.29 -11.69 -4.09
CA SER A 46 9.64 -10.56 -3.23
C SER A 46 9.36 -9.26 -3.97
N VAL A 47 8.70 -8.32 -3.29
CA VAL A 47 8.40 -7.00 -3.84
C VAL A 47 8.75 -5.92 -2.82
N VAL A 48 9.38 -4.85 -3.30
CA VAL A 48 9.63 -3.64 -2.51
C VAL A 48 8.35 -2.82 -2.48
N VAL A 49 7.86 -2.50 -1.28
CA VAL A 49 6.55 -1.88 -1.08
C VAL A 49 6.46 -0.52 -1.80
N GLU A 50 7.56 0.22 -1.79
CA GLU A 50 7.71 1.54 -2.38
C GLU A 50 7.59 1.51 -3.91
N GLU A 51 8.23 0.52 -4.53
CA GLU A 51 8.15 0.28 -5.98
C GLU A 51 6.72 -0.09 -6.38
N TYR A 52 6.12 -1.02 -5.64
CA TYR A 52 4.74 -1.42 -5.88
C TYR A 52 3.75 -0.26 -5.68
N ALA A 53 3.98 0.59 -4.68
CA ALA A 53 3.18 1.78 -4.46
C ALA A 53 3.28 2.79 -5.60
N ALA A 54 4.45 2.93 -6.24
CA ALA A 54 4.59 3.76 -7.43
C ALA A 54 3.74 3.23 -8.60
N VAL A 55 3.78 1.92 -8.86
CA VAL A 55 2.97 1.25 -9.89
C VAL A 55 1.48 1.41 -9.60
N TYR A 56 1.05 1.09 -8.38
CA TYR A 56 -0.36 1.19 -7.97
C TYR A 56 -0.91 2.62 -8.14
N ARG A 57 -0.11 3.65 -7.81
CA ARG A 57 -0.49 5.05 -8.00
C ARG A 57 -0.66 5.38 -9.48
N ALA A 58 0.27 4.93 -10.33
CA ALA A 58 0.18 5.14 -11.77
C ALA A 58 -1.06 4.48 -12.39
N GLU A 59 -1.35 3.23 -12.00
CA GLU A 59 -2.56 2.52 -12.43
C GLU A 59 -3.85 3.25 -12.00
N THR A 60 -3.92 3.65 -10.74
CA THR A 60 -5.12 4.32 -10.19
C THR A 60 -5.35 5.68 -10.84
N LEU A 61 -4.28 6.44 -11.12
CA LEU A 61 -4.36 7.73 -11.81
C LEU A 61 -4.85 7.55 -13.26
N ALA A 62 -4.39 6.51 -13.95
CA ALA A 62 -4.84 6.20 -15.30
C ALA A 62 -6.33 5.80 -15.33
N GLU A 63 -6.81 5.08 -14.32
CA GLU A 63 -8.22 4.66 -14.21
C GLU A 63 -9.18 5.83 -13.94
N VAL A 64 -8.75 6.85 -13.17
CA VAL A 64 -9.58 8.03 -12.83
C VAL A 64 -9.60 9.08 -13.96
N ALA A 65 -8.63 9.06 -14.87
CA ALA A 65 -8.53 10.01 -15.97
C ALA A 65 -9.41 9.63 -17.20
N VAL A 66 -10.10 8.50 -17.15
CA VAL A 66 -11.02 7.97 -18.17
C VAL A 66 -12.46 8.30 -17.79
#